data_AF-A0A6P0SW71-F1
#
_entry.id   AF-A0A6P0SW71-F1
#
_cell.length_a   1.000
_cell.length_b   1.000
_cell.length_c   1.000
_cell.angle_alpha   90.00
_cell.angle_beta   90.00
_cell.angle_gamma   90.00
#
_symmetry.space_group_name_H-M   'P 1'
#
loop_
_entity.id
_entity.type
_entity.pdbx_description
1 polymer ?
#
loop_
_entity_poly.entity_id
_entity_poly.type
_entity_poly.pdbx_seq_one_letter_code
_entity_poly.pdbx_strand_id
1 'polypeptide(L)' 'MIDPIANHLQAACVGSISEIFDGDAPMTPRGCFAQAWSVAEVLRAWLLISNWNDYP' A
#
# COMPACT_ATOMS: atom_id res chain seq x y z
N MET A 1 10.91 -0.93 6.33
CA MET A 1 9.64 -0.43 6.95
C MET A 1 8.47 -0.34 5.96
N ILE A 2 8.68 -0.39 4.63
CA ILE A 2 7.61 -0.52 3.61
C ILE A 2 7.53 -1.94 3.00
N ASP A 3 8.46 -2.81 3.37
CA ASP A 3 8.68 -4.13 2.75
C ASP A 3 7.41 -5.01 2.72
N PRO A 4 6.54 -5.04 3.76
CA PRO A 4 5.29 -5.80 3.71
C PRO A 4 4.32 -5.33 2.62
N ILE A 5 4.18 -4.01 2.43
CA ILE A 5 3.33 -3.41 1.40
C ILE A 5 3.93 -3.70 0.01
N ALA A 6 5.26 -3.58 -0.13
CA ALA A 6 5.95 -3.90 -1.38
C ALA A 6 5.79 -5.37 -1.77
N ASN A 7 5.86 -6.29 -0.81
CA ASN A 7 5.61 -7.71 -1.03
C ASN A 7 4.15 -7.98 -1.40
N HIS A 8 3.19 -7.27 -0.77
CA HIS A 8 1.77 -7.41 -1.09
C HIS A 8 1.44 -7.02 -2.53
N LEU A 9 2.16 -6.06 -3.14
CA LEU A 9 1.98 -5.71 -4.55
C LEU A 9 2.24 -6.87 -5.52
N GLN A 10 2.95 -7.91 -5.08
CA GLN A 10 3.21 -9.14 -5.84
C GLN A 10 2.24 -10.28 -5.52
N ALA A 11 1.31 -10.08 -4.58
CA ALA A 11 0.37 -11.07 -4.08
C ALA A 11 -1.09 -10.55 -4.12
N ALA A 12 -2.07 -11.40 -3.77
CA ALA A 12 -3.51 -11.14 -3.81
C ALA A 12 -4.08 -10.67 -5.17
N CYS A 13 -3.78 -9.44 -5.57
CA CYS A 13 -4.05 -8.86 -6.88
C CYS A 13 -2.84 -8.01 -7.29
N VAL A 14 -2.07 -8.50 -8.27
CA VAL A 14 -0.79 -7.89 -8.67
C VAL A 14 -0.96 -6.42 -9.02
N GLY A 15 -0.13 -5.57 -8.40
CA GLY A 15 -0.18 -4.12 -8.58
C GLY A 15 -1.32 -3.40 -7.85
N SER A 16 -2.10 -4.10 -7.03
CA SER A 16 -3.16 -3.53 -6.18
C SER A 16 -2.87 -3.69 -4.70
N ILE A 17 -3.59 -2.92 -3.89
CA ILE A 17 -3.52 -2.96 -2.42
C ILE A 17 -4.90 -3.34 -1.90
N SER A 18 -4.96 -4.37 -1.05
CA SER A 18 -6.22 -4.84 -0.46
C SER A 18 -6.74 -3.84 0.57
N GLU A 19 -8.06 -3.83 0.76
CA GLU A 19 -8.76 -2.86 1.60
C GLU A 19 -8.31 -2.89 3.07
N ILE A 20 -8.23 -4.09 3.65
CA ILE A 20 -7.91 -4.31 5.06
C ILE A 20 -7.01 -5.53 5.22
N PHE A 21 -6.27 -5.56 6.32
CA PHE A 21 -5.37 -6.64 6.69
C PHE A 21 -5.62 -7.04 8.16
N ASP A 22 -5.44 -8.32 8.49
CA ASP A 22 -5.48 -8.77 9.88
C ASP A 22 -4.37 -8.05 10.70
N GLY A 23 -4.65 -7.74 11.98
CA GLY A 23 -3.70 -7.01 12.83
C GLY A 23 -2.52 -7.85 13.32
N ASP A 24 -2.67 -9.18 13.30
CA ASP A 24 -1.62 -10.13 13.68
C ASP A 24 -0.98 -10.74 12.43
N ALA A 25 0.29 -11.13 12.54
CA ALA A 25 0.98 -11.87 11.49
C ALA A 25 0.16 -13.13 11.09
N PRO A 26 0.02 -13.44 9.80
CA PRO A 26 0.78 -12.89 8.66
C PRO A 26 0.16 -11.64 8.01
N MET A 27 -0.72 -10.92 8.71
CA MET A 27 -1.48 -9.78 8.17
C MET A 27 -2.24 -10.16 6.91
N THR A 28 -3.12 -11.17 7.02
CA THR A 28 -3.88 -11.69 5.86
C THR A 28 -4.74 -10.59 5.23
N PRO A 29 -4.75 -10.42 3.90
CA PRO A 29 -5.64 -9.47 3.24
C PRO A 29 -7.10 -9.91 3.34
N ARG A 30 -7.99 -8.94 3.59
CA ARG A 30 -9.44 -9.09 3.74
C ARG A 30 -10.16 -8.02 2.92
N GLY A 31 -11.49 -8.10 2.89
CA GLY A 31 -12.34 -7.12 2.21
C GLY A 31 -12.16 -7.16 0.70
N CYS A 32 -12.32 -6.01 0.05
CA CYS A 32 -12.11 -5.93 -1.39
C CYS A 32 -10.62 -6.12 -1.74
N PHE A 33 -10.34 -7.04 -2.66
CA PHE A 33 -8.98 -7.39 -3.06
C PHE A 33 -8.27 -6.26 -3.83
N ALA A 34 -9.02 -5.40 -4.54
CA ALA A 34 -8.50 -4.28 -5.29
C ALA A 34 -9.47 -3.08 -5.25
N GLN A 35 -9.02 -1.96 -4.69
CA GLN A 35 -9.74 -0.69 -4.71
C GLN A 35 -8.81 0.44 -5.16
N ALA A 36 -9.32 1.33 -6.00
CA ALA A 36 -8.53 2.42 -6.58
C ALA A 36 -7.97 3.38 -5.50
N TRP A 37 -8.72 3.60 -4.42
CA TRP A 37 -8.34 4.54 -3.37
C TRP A 37 -7.08 4.13 -2.59
N SER A 38 -6.79 2.83 -2.45
CA SER A 38 -5.69 2.32 -1.64
C SER A 38 -4.37 2.55 -2.36
N VAL A 39 -4.37 2.33 -3.68
CA VAL A 39 -3.24 2.65 -4.55
C VAL A 39 -3.06 4.16 -4.66
N ALA A 40 -4.15 4.90 -4.87
CA ALA A 40 -4.11 6.36 -5.00
C ALA A 40 -3.53 7.04 -3.75
N GLU A 41 -3.93 6.59 -2.56
CA GLU A 41 -3.48 7.18 -1.30
C GLU A 41 -1.99 6.92 -1.03
N VAL A 42 -1.49 5.72 -1.35
CA VAL A 42 -0.05 5.41 -1.26
C VAL A 42 0.76 6.27 -2.23
N LEU A 43 0.29 6.44 -3.47
CA LEU A 43 0.95 7.31 -4.45
C LEU A 43 0.94 8.78 -4.01
N ARG A 44 -0.17 9.26 -3.46
CA ARG A 44 -0.30 10.62 -2.92
C ARG A 44 0.69 10.86 -1.78
N ALA A 45 0.78 9.92 -0.83
CA ALA A 45 1.73 10.00 0.28
C ALA A 45 3.19 9.96 -0.21
N TRP A 46 3.49 9.10 -1.18
CA TRP A 46 4.81 9.02 -1.78
C TRP A 46 5.21 10.33 -2.46
N LEU A 47 4.32 10.93 -3.26
CA LEU A 47 4.56 12.22 -3.89
C LEU A 47 4.76 13.33 -2.86
N LEU A 48 3.96 13.36 -1.80
CA LEU A 48 4.09 14.33 -0.71
C LEU A 48 5.47 14.26 -0.04
N ILE A 49 5.93 13.05 0.31
CA ILE A 49 7.23 12.85 0.96
C ILE A 49 8.37 13.13 -0.01
N SER A 50 8.24 12.75 -1.28
CA SER A 50 9.26 13.01 -2.30
C SER A 50 9.45 14.51 -2.51
N ASN A 51 8.36 15.26 -2.66
CA ASN A 51 8.40 16.71 -2.76
C ASN A 51 8.92 17.37 -1.48
N TRP A 52 8.73 16.75 -0.31
CA TRP A 52 9.28 17.25 0.94
C TRP A 52 10.80 17.04 1.03
N ASN A 53 11.32 15.94 0.48
CA ASN A 53 12.76 15.69 0.38
C ASN A 53 13.46 16.65 -0.61
N ASP A 54 12.71 17.24 -1.54
CA ASP A 54 13.20 18.25 -2.49
C ASP A 54 13.11 19.69 -1.95
N TYR A 55 12.64 19.90 -0.72
CA TYR A 55 12.64 21.21 -0.06
C TYR A 55 14.06 21.56 0.43
N PRO A 56 14.63 22.74 0.07
CA PRO A 56 15.99 23.14 0.43
C PRO A 56 16.20 23.35 1.94
#